data_AF-A0A0C3EKH8-F1
#
_entry.id   AF-A0A0C3EKH8-F1
#
_cell.length_a   1.000
_cell.length_b   1.000
_cell.length_c   1.000
_cell.angle_alpha   90.00
_cell.angle_beta   90.00
_cell.angle_gamma   90.00
#
_symmetry.space_group_name_H-M   'P 1'
#
loop_
_entity.id
_entity.type
_entity.pdbx_description
1 polymer ?
#
loop_
_entity_poly.entity_id
_entity_poly.type
_entity_poly.pdbx_seq_one_letter_code
_entity_poly.pdbx_strand_id
1 'polypeptide(L)'
;TFNSWDHRILDMLPPALACEFPAQLSHRNAISKSVFALMRACFSYGVGSQQFSHILHILHHHHYDELYVQYLEGILTQPGQAEYGCFSKFADPTGYGGFVPSSSWLCSMYDGYMEAHAEEINQRCAMEPGRILALDHSFKITKQIMKVDGEAVFSAVLTVTNEFGVIRNLVLVATKSHAESHSALCKTRESLQMFGHSQPEVIYTDNPAADKQFLESIFPSITQGVVPVEKYPGLKSFVLPVDVTWAVNHTAAEISGACTRILDDLDGESPIVIGFDAEFNVSMIQGAGPEPTAIVQIAYKNHVDILQIGHFKGNFPAAFRALLSNSQVLKAGCCVAQDLCRLQKESLIPFGFTGAVELASLAKSCHVITDARVGLADICAVVLHCRLDKPTHL
;
A
#
# COMPACT_ATOMS: atom_id res chain seq x y z
N THR A 1 -3.71 -24.46 -44.42
CA THR A 1 -4.03 -25.84 -43.99
C THR A 1 -4.57 -25.76 -42.58
N PHE A 2 -5.76 -26.30 -42.32
CA PHE A 2 -6.36 -26.33 -40.97
C PHE A 2 -5.87 -27.58 -40.24
N ASN A 3 -5.41 -27.41 -38.99
CA ASN A 3 -5.05 -28.52 -38.12
C ASN A 3 -6.24 -28.84 -37.19
N SER A 4 -6.29 -30.04 -36.64
CA SER A 4 -7.39 -30.49 -35.76
C SER A 4 -7.53 -29.72 -34.45
N TRP A 5 -6.56 -28.87 -34.12
CA TRP A 5 -6.53 -28.01 -32.92
C TRP A 5 -6.66 -26.52 -33.24
N ASP A 6 -7.06 -26.17 -34.47
CA ASP A 6 -7.17 -24.79 -34.91
C ASP A 6 -8.48 -24.16 -34.45
N HIS A 7 -8.40 -23.22 -33.50
CA HIS A 7 -9.56 -22.54 -32.92
C HIS A 7 -10.41 -21.80 -33.95
N ARG A 8 -9.80 -21.37 -35.07
CA ARG A 8 -10.50 -20.68 -36.16
C ARG A 8 -11.61 -21.53 -36.79
N ILE A 9 -11.55 -22.86 -36.64
CA ILE A 9 -12.61 -23.75 -37.10
C ILE A 9 -13.89 -23.52 -36.28
N LEU A 10 -13.75 -23.33 -34.95
CA LEU A 10 -14.87 -23.07 -34.06
C LEU A 10 -15.41 -21.65 -34.24
N ASP A 11 -14.54 -20.68 -34.51
CA ASP A 11 -14.93 -19.28 -34.74
C ASP A 11 -15.81 -19.08 -36.00
N MET A 12 -15.74 -20.02 -36.95
CA MET A 12 -16.59 -20.03 -38.14
C MET A 12 -17.98 -20.63 -37.90
N LEU A 13 -18.21 -21.27 -36.74
CA LEU A 13 -19.49 -21.86 -36.38
C LEU A 13 -20.37 -20.81 -35.67
N PRO A 14 -21.71 -20.90 -35.80
CA PRO A 14 -22.61 -20.15 -34.94
C PRO A 14 -22.30 -20.41 -33.45
N PRO A 15 -22.39 -19.40 -32.57
CA PRO A 15 -22.00 -19.54 -31.16
C PRO A 15 -22.65 -20.74 -30.46
N ALA A 16 -23.94 -20.97 -30.69
CA ALA A 16 -24.67 -22.11 -30.11
C ALA A 16 -24.04 -23.46 -30.49
N LEU A 17 -23.61 -23.61 -31.75
CA LEU A 17 -23.00 -24.83 -32.26
C LEU A 17 -21.55 -24.98 -31.80
N ALA A 18 -20.78 -23.88 -31.75
CA ALA A 18 -19.44 -23.87 -31.17
C ALA A 18 -19.47 -24.28 -29.67
N CYS A 19 -20.50 -23.88 -28.94
CA CYS A 19 -20.71 -24.28 -27.55
C CYS A 19 -20.93 -25.79 -27.38
N GLU A 20 -21.48 -26.50 -28.37
CA GLU A 20 -21.68 -27.96 -28.32
C GLU A 20 -20.37 -28.76 -28.50
N PHE A 21 -19.31 -28.13 -29.05
CA PHE A 21 -18.03 -28.81 -29.24
C PHE A 21 -17.48 -29.33 -27.88
N PRO A 22 -17.21 -30.62 -27.69
CA PRO A 22 -17.09 -31.23 -26.36
C PRO A 22 -15.74 -30.98 -25.68
N ALA A 23 -14.81 -30.26 -26.31
CA ALA A 23 -13.45 -30.09 -25.81
C ALA A 23 -13.00 -28.62 -25.85
N GLN A 24 -12.14 -28.26 -24.90
CA GLN A 24 -11.35 -27.03 -24.95
C GLN A 24 -10.05 -27.34 -25.69
N LEU A 25 -9.87 -26.73 -26.86
CA LEU A 25 -8.67 -26.92 -27.69
C LEU A 25 -7.45 -26.19 -27.09
N SER A 26 -6.27 -26.73 -27.37
CA SER A 26 -4.96 -26.13 -27.12
C SER A 26 -4.08 -26.35 -28.34
N HIS A 27 -2.90 -25.73 -28.43
CA HIS A 27 -1.95 -26.11 -29.47
C HIS A 27 -1.63 -27.62 -29.39
N ARG A 28 -1.97 -28.36 -30.47
CA ARG A 28 -1.76 -29.81 -30.66
C ARG A 28 -2.53 -30.77 -29.74
N ASN A 29 -3.36 -30.28 -28.81
CA ASN A 29 -4.08 -31.13 -27.84
C ASN A 29 -5.45 -30.54 -27.50
N ALA A 30 -6.20 -31.23 -26.65
CA ALA A 30 -7.45 -30.72 -26.10
C ALA A 30 -7.76 -31.39 -24.75
N ILE A 31 -8.61 -30.76 -23.95
CA ILE A 31 -9.21 -31.34 -22.74
C ILE A 31 -10.73 -31.37 -22.90
N SER A 32 -11.40 -32.41 -22.42
CA SER A 32 -12.87 -32.42 -22.45
C SER A 32 -13.44 -31.28 -21.59
N LYS A 33 -14.55 -30.68 -22.03
CA LYS A 33 -15.22 -29.59 -21.30
C LYS A 33 -15.66 -30.02 -19.90
N SER A 34 -16.02 -31.29 -19.71
CA SER A 34 -16.39 -31.83 -18.38
C SER A 34 -15.21 -31.86 -17.42
N VAL A 35 -14.04 -32.34 -17.86
CA VAL A 35 -12.83 -32.34 -17.02
C VAL A 35 -12.34 -30.93 -16.79
N PHE A 36 -12.41 -30.05 -17.80
CA PHE A 36 -12.08 -28.64 -17.63
C PHE A 36 -13.01 -27.91 -16.66
N ALA A 37 -14.31 -28.17 -16.69
CA ALA A 37 -15.27 -27.61 -15.74
C ALA A 37 -14.97 -28.08 -14.30
N LEU A 38 -14.64 -29.37 -14.12
CA LEU A 38 -14.18 -29.89 -12.84
C LEU A 38 -12.88 -29.20 -12.38
N MET A 39 -11.91 -29.02 -13.29
CA MET A 39 -10.67 -28.31 -13.00
C MET A 39 -10.94 -26.89 -12.48
N ARG A 40 -11.81 -26.13 -13.16
CA ARG A 40 -12.20 -24.78 -12.75
C ARG A 40 -12.82 -24.76 -11.35
N ALA A 41 -13.71 -25.71 -11.06
CA ALA A 41 -14.30 -25.83 -9.73
C ALA A 41 -13.23 -26.12 -8.67
N CYS A 42 -12.37 -27.10 -8.91
CA CYS A 42 -11.27 -27.44 -8.01
C CYS A 42 -10.33 -26.25 -7.73
N PHE A 43 -9.94 -25.51 -8.78
CA PHE A 43 -9.05 -24.35 -8.64
C PHE A 43 -9.69 -23.24 -7.80
N SER A 44 -11.00 -23.03 -7.97
CA SER A 44 -11.77 -22.05 -7.19
C SER A 44 -11.80 -22.38 -5.69
N TYR A 45 -11.61 -23.65 -5.31
CA TYR A 45 -11.50 -24.12 -3.93
C TYR A 45 -10.06 -24.37 -3.47
N GLY A 46 -9.06 -23.87 -4.21
CA GLY A 46 -7.65 -23.90 -3.79
C GLY A 46 -6.89 -25.18 -4.15
N VAL A 47 -7.44 -26.05 -5.00
CA VAL A 47 -6.70 -27.18 -5.55
C VAL A 47 -5.82 -26.68 -6.69
N GLY A 48 -4.49 -26.73 -6.52
CA GLY A 48 -3.55 -26.32 -7.55
C GLY A 48 -3.49 -27.31 -8.73
N SER A 49 -2.90 -26.86 -9.85
CA SER A 49 -2.78 -27.65 -11.08
C SER A 49 -1.96 -28.95 -10.88
N GLN A 50 -1.01 -28.97 -9.95
CA GLN A 50 -0.25 -30.17 -9.61
C GLN A 50 -1.10 -31.20 -8.89
N GLN A 51 -1.87 -30.78 -7.90
CA GLN A 51 -2.81 -31.64 -7.19
C GLN A 51 -3.87 -32.18 -8.15
N PHE A 52 -4.38 -31.34 -9.06
CA PHE A 52 -5.35 -31.77 -10.07
C PHE A 52 -4.75 -32.78 -11.07
N SER A 53 -3.52 -32.58 -11.53
CA SER A 53 -2.79 -33.57 -12.35
C SER A 53 -2.65 -34.91 -11.63
N HIS A 54 -2.37 -34.89 -10.33
CA HIS A 54 -2.30 -36.11 -9.50
C HIS A 54 -3.67 -36.80 -9.34
N ILE A 55 -4.75 -36.03 -9.18
CA ILE A 55 -6.12 -36.56 -9.17
C ILE A 55 -6.40 -37.28 -10.48
N LEU A 56 -6.10 -36.65 -11.63
CA LEU A 56 -6.26 -37.29 -12.94
C LEU A 56 -5.42 -38.57 -13.04
N HIS A 57 -4.17 -38.53 -12.58
CA HIS A 57 -3.32 -39.72 -12.56
C HIS A 57 -3.95 -40.89 -11.81
N ILE A 58 -4.45 -40.64 -10.59
CA ILE A 58 -5.12 -41.68 -9.78
C ILE A 58 -6.34 -42.22 -10.52
N LEU A 59 -7.21 -41.34 -11.07
CA LEU A 59 -8.43 -41.76 -11.74
C LEU A 59 -8.15 -42.58 -13.02
N HIS A 60 -7.17 -42.17 -13.82
CA HIS A 60 -6.78 -42.89 -15.03
C HIS A 60 -6.19 -44.27 -14.72
N HIS A 61 -5.39 -44.38 -13.65
CA HIS A 61 -4.84 -45.66 -13.20
C HIS A 61 -5.90 -46.56 -12.58
N HIS A 62 -6.83 -46.01 -11.79
CA HIS A 62 -7.96 -46.77 -11.25
C HIS A 62 -8.79 -47.39 -12.39
N HIS A 63 -9.12 -46.60 -13.41
CA HIS A 63 -9.87 -47.11 -14.56
C HIS A 63 -9.10 -48.19 -15.33
N TYR A 64 -7.79 -48.02 -15.50
CA TYR A 64 -6.94 -49.04 -16.10
C TYR A 64 -6.97 -50.36 -15.29
N ASP A 65 -6.88 -50.27 -13.96
CA ASP A 65 -6.94 -51.44 -13.07
C ASP A 65 -8.31 -52.13 -13.14
N GLU A 66 -9.42 -51.37 -13.18
CA GLU A 66 -10.77 -51.90 -13.38
C GLU A 66 -10.88 -52.69 -14.70
N LEU A 67 -10.37 -52.12 -15.80
CA LEU A 67 -10.37 -52.80 -17.10
C LEU A 67 -9.48 -54.03 -17.11
N TYR A 68 -8.35 -53.99 -16.40
CA TYR A 68 -7.48 -55.15 -16.23
C TYR A 68 -8.17 -56.27 -15.46
N VAL A 69 -8.91 -55.95 -14.38
CA VAL A 69 -9.71 -56.93 -13.64
C VAL A 69 -10.81 -57.53 -14.54
N GLN A 70 -11.56 -56.69 -15.26
CA GLN A 70 -12.59 -57.15 -16.21
C GLN A 70 -12.00 -58.07 -17.29
N TYR A 71 -10.80 -57.76 -17.77
CA TYR A 71 -10.08 -58.59 -18.72
C TYR A 71 -9.76 -59.97 -18.15
N LEU A 72 -9.24 -60.03 -16.91
CA LEU A 72 -8.94 -61.30 -16.23
C LEU A 72 -10.21 -62.13 -15.96
N GLU A 73 -11.31 -61.49 -15.56
CA GLU A 73 -12.62 -62.14 -15.40
C GLU A 73 -13.13 -62.73 -16.72
N GLY A 74 -12.95 -62.02 -17.83
CA GLY A 74 -13.27 -62.50 -19.18
C GLY A 74 -12.51 -63.78 -19.54
N ILE A 75 -11.21 -63.84 -19.25
CA ILE A 75 -10.40 -65.05 -19.46
C ILE A 75 -10.94 -66.23 -18.63
N LEU A 76 -11.25 -65.98 -17.36
CA LEU A 76 -11.72 -67.02 -16.42
C LEU A 76 -13.11 -67.57 -16.78
N THR A 77 -13.98 -66.75 -17.37
CA THR A 77 -15.35 -67.14 -17.73
C THR A 77 -15.45 -67.90 -19.06
N GLN A 78 -14.43 -67.82 -19.93
CA GLN A 78 -14.35 -68.58 -21.18
C GLN A 78 -13.01 -69.33 -21.31
N PRO A 79 -12.73 -70.33 -20.44
CA PRO A 79 -11.49 -71.08 -20.51
C PRO A 79 -11.45 -71.93 -21.78
N GLY A 80 -10.44 -71.67 -22.63
CA GLY A 80 -10.11 -72.51 -23.79
C GLY A 80 -10.77 -72.15 -25.13
N GLN A 81 -11.48 -71.01 -25.24
CA GLN A 81 -12.13 -70.59 -26.51
C GLN A 81 -11.37 -69.53 -27.33
N ALA A 82 -10.33 -68.87 -26.79
CA ALA A 82 -9.53 -67.88 -27.53
C ALA A 82 -8.06 -67.82 -27.06
N GLU A 83 -7.12 -67.55 -27.97
CA GLU A 83 -5.77 -67.09 -27.63
C GLU A 83 -5.85 -65.64 -27.13
N TYR A 84 -5.84 -65.46 -25.81
CA TYR A 84 -5.87 -64.14 -25.18
C TYR A 84 -4.48 -63.48 -25.25
N GLY A 85 -4.41 -62.25 -25.74
CA GLY A 85 -3.17 -61.46 -25.79
C GLY A 85 -2.68 -61.02 -24.40
N CYS A 86 -1.53 -60.36 -24.32
CA CYS A 86 -1.15 -59.68 -23.07
C CYS A 86 -1.98 -58.39 -22.94
N PHE A 87 -2.53 -58.10 -21.75
CA PHE A 87 -3.15 -56.80 -21.51
C PHE A 87 -2.07 -55.72 -21.62
N SER A 88 -2.30 -54.72 -22.46
CA SER A 88 -1.32 -53.68 -22.74
C SER A 88 -0.99 -52.90 -21.47
N LYS A 89 0.27 -52.45 -21.33
CA LYS A 89 0.66 -51.56 -20.22
C LYS A 89 -0.06 -50.22 -20.35
N PHE A 90 -0.25 -49.54 -19.21
CA PHE A 90 -0.90 -48.22 -19.17
C PHE A 90 -0.37 -47.26 -20.25
N ALA A 91 0.93 -47.05 -20.33
CA ALA A 91 1.53 -46.10 -21.28
C ALA A 91 1.81 -46.67 -22.69
N ASP A 92 1.29 -47.85 -23.03
CA ASP A 92 1.52 -48.46 -24.35
C ASP A 92 0.74 -47.70 -25.44
N PRO A 93 1.41 -46.98 -26.36
CA PRO A 93 0.73 -46.17 -27.37
C PRO A 93 0.00 -46.99 -28.45
N THR A 94 0.32 -48.29 -28.56
CA THR A 94 -0.35 -49.22 -29.49
C THR A 94 -1.45 -50.03 -28.80
N GLY A 95 -1.56 -49.92 -27.48
CA GLY A 95 -2.59 -50.56 -26.65
C GLY A 95 -3.45 -49.51 -25.94
N TYR A 96 -3.46 -49.54 -24.60
CA TYR A 96 -4.30 -48.66 -23.77
C TYR A 96 -4.05 -47.16 -24.01
N GLY A 97 -2.82 -46.77 -24.33
CA GLY A 97 -2.49 -45.37 -24.68
C GLY A 97 -2.73 -44.37 -23.56
N GLY A 98 -2.61 -44.81 -22.31
CA GLY A 98 -2.84 -43.99 -21.13
C GLY A 98 -1.92 -42.78 -21.05
N PHE A 99 -2.52 -41.63 -20.79
CA PHE A 99 -1.83 -40.34 -20.72
C PHE A 99 -2.45 -39.48 -19.61
N VAL A 100 -1.62 -38.74 -18.89
CA VAL A 100 -2.04 -37.79 -17.87
C VAL A 100 -1.40 -36.43 -18.17
N PRO A 101 -2.20 -35.35 -18.31
CA PRO A 101 -1.66 -34.03 -18.61
C PRO A 101 -0.79 -33.50 -17.46
N SER A 102 0.29 -32.80 -17.82
CA SER A 102 1.17 -32.17 -16.83
C SER A 102 0.50 -31.00 -16.13
N SER A 103 0.93 -30.72 -14.90
CA SER A 103 0.54 -29.52 -14.14
C SER A 103 0.74 -28.22 -14.92
N SER A 104 1.85 -28.08 -15.63
CA SER A 104 2.16 -26.90 -16.44
C SER A 104 1.19 -26.70 -17.60
N TRP A 105 0.82 -27.80 -18.28
CA TRP A 105 -0.14 -27.75 -19.37
C TRP A 105 -1.55 -27.40 -18.86
N LEU A 106 -1.97 -28.00 -17.74
CA LEU A 106 -3.25 -27.67 -17.10
C LEU A 106 -3.32 -26.20 -16.64
N CYS A 107 -2.23 -25.68 -16.09
CA CYS A 107 -2.12 -24.25 -15.75
C CYS A 107 -2.28 -23.39 -17.00
N SER A 108 -1.53 -23.67 -18.06
CA SER A 108 -1.60 -22.93 -19.33
C SER A 108 -3.01 -22.95 -19.95
N MET A 109 -3.72 -24.09 -19.82
CA MET A 109 -5.11 -24.20 -20.28
C MET A 109 -6.06 -23.31 -19.48
N TYR A 110 -5.88 -23.25 -18.16
CA TYR A 110 -6.68 -22.40 -17.29
C TYR A 110 -6.37 -20.92 -17.53
N ASP A 111 -5.09 -20.56 -17.61
CA ASP A 111 -4.64 -19.19 -17.82
C ASP A 111 -5.15 -18.64 -19.15
N GLY A 112 -4.99 -19.40 -20.24
CA GLY A 112 -5.52 -19.01 -21.55
C GLY A 112 -7.04 -18.86 -21.58
N TYR A 113 -7.77 -19.67 -20.79
CA TYR A 113 -9.21 -19.48 -20.62
C TYR A 113 -9.52 -18.18 -19.85
N MET A 114 -8.81 -17.90 -18.75
CA MET A 114 -9.00 -16.67 -17.97
C MET A 114 -8.68 -15.42 -18.79
N GLU A 115 -7.60 -15.44 -19.56
CA GLU A 115 -7.20 -14.35 -20.46
C GLU A 115 -8.27 -14.09 -21.53
N ALA A 116 -8.84 -15.14 -22.13
CA ALA A 116 -9.90 -15.01 -23.13
C ALA A 116 -11.20 -14.40 -22.58
N HIS A 117 -11.43 -14.47 -21.26
CA HIS A 117 -12.61 -13.91 -20.59
C HIS A 117 -12.27 -12.66 -19.76
N ALA A 118 -11.07 -12.12 -19.88
CA ALA A 118 -10.60 -11.01 -19.04
C ALA A 118 -11.51 -9.77 -19.15
N GLU A 119 -12.00 -9.44 -20.34
CA GLU A 119 -12.92 -8.31 -20.55
C GLU A 119 -14.24 -8.50 -19.81
N GLU A 120 -14.85 -9.69 -19.89
CA GLU A 120 -16.10 -10.01 -19.19
C GLU A 120 -15.93 -9.99 -17.66
N ILE A 121 -14.80 -10.53 -17.18
CA ILE A 121 -14.45 -10.51 -15.76
C ILE A 121 -14.28 -9.07 -15.28
N ASN A 122 -13.52 -8.25 -16.02
CA ASN A 122 -13.30 -6.85 -15.69
C ASN A 122 -14.61 -6.05 -15.70
N GLN A 123 -15.47 -6.28 -16.69
CA GLN A 123 -16.79 -5.67 -16.78
C GLN A 123 -17.65 -6.07 -15.57
N ARG A 124 -17.67 -7.36 -15.21
CA ARG A 124 -18.42 -7.85 -14.06
C ARG A 124 -17.93 -7.21 -12.76
N CYS A 125 -16.61 -7.13 -12.54
CA CYS A 125 -16.01 -6.43 -11.42
C CYS A 125 -16.42 -4.95 -11.39
N ALA A 126 -16.44 -4.28 -12.55
CA ALA A 126 -16.82 -2.87 -12.70
C ALA A 126 -18.32 -2.61 -12.45
N MET A 127 -19.18 -3.60 -12.59
CA MET A 127 -20.62 -3.51 -12.29
C MET A 127 -20.98 -3.67 -10.81
N GLU A 128 -20.04 -4.08 -9.96
CA GLU A 128 -20.29 -4.26 -8.53
C GLU A 128 -20.47 -2.93 -7.78
N PRO A 129 -21.25 -2.92 -6.67
CA PRO A 129 -21.38 -1.74 -5.82
C PRO A 129 -20.08 -1.46 -5.06
N GLY A 130 -19.99 -0.29 -4.43
CA GLY A 130 -18.82 0.13 -3.68
C GLY A 130 -19.11 1.25 -2.71
N ARG A 131 -20.18 1.11 -1.90
CA ARG A 131 -20.54 2.11 -0.89
C ARG A 131 -19.50 2.20 0.21
N ILE A 132 -18.87 1.06 0.54
CA ILE A 132 -17.72 0.98 1.44
C ILE A 132 -16.58 0.35 0.65
N LEU A 133 -15.43 1.03 0.59
CA LEU A 133 -14.25 0.50 -0.06
C LEU A 133 -13.17 0.14 0.98
N ALA A 134 -12.40 -0.90 0.69
CA ALA A 134 -11.16 -1.18 1.39
C ALA A 134 -10.01 -1.25 0.39
N LEU A 135 -8.93 -0.51 0.68
CA LEU A 135 -7.71 -0.44 -0.11
C LEU A 135 -6.60 -1.17 0.62
N ASP A 136 -5.91 -2.07 -0.08
CA ASP A 136 -4.76 -2.78 0.47
C ASP A 136 -3.69 -3.03 -0.61
N HIS A 137 -2.41 -2.94 -0.21
CA HIS A 137 -1.29 -3.24 -1.08
C HIS A 137 -0.73 -4.64 -0.79
N SER A 138 -0.87 -5.56 -1.76
CA SER A 138 -0.31 -6.90 -1.69
C SER A 138 1.07 -7.00 -2.33
N PHE A 139 2.01 -7.63 -1.62
CA PHE A 139 3.42 -7.81 -2.04
C PHE A 139 3.74 -9.24 -2.48
N LYS A 140 2.77 -10.17 -2.40
CA LYS A 140 3.02 -11.59 -2.72
C LYS A 140 3.04 -11.83 -4.22
N ILE A 141 2.15 -11.16 -4.96
CA ILE A 141 2.02 -11.32 -6.42
C ILE A 141 3.28 -10.81 -7.11
N THR A 142 3.78 -9.63 -6.73
CA THR A 142 4.95 -9.01 -7.37
C THR A 142 6.24 -9.82 -7.22
N LYS A 143 6.35 -10.68 -6.20
CA LYS A 143 7.48 -11.61 -6.03
C LYS A 143 7.53 -12.72 -7.08
N GLN A 144 6.41 -13.00 -7.74
CA GLN A 144 6.32 -14.01 -8.80
C GLN A 144 6.51 -13.39 -10.19
N ILE A 145 6.62 -12.07 -10.30
CA ILE A 145 6.83 -11.35 -11.56
C ILE A 145 8.33 -11.29 -11.86
N MET A 146 8.69 -11.48 -13.13
CA MET A 146 10.07 -11.39 -13.59
C MET A 146 10.66 -10.00 -13.30
N LYS A 147 11.93 -9.99 -12.91
CA LYS A 147 12.74 -8.77 -12.78
C LYS A 147 13.39 -8.41 -14.11
N VAL A 148 13.47 -7.13 -14.41
CA VAL A 148 14.20 -6.62 -15.58
C VAL A 148 15.55 -6.10 -15.09
N ASP A 149 16.64 -6.63 -15.62
CA ASP A 149 18.02 -6.31 -15.20
C ASP A 149 18.28 -6.44 -13.69
N GLY A 150 17.58 -7.39 -13.03
CA GLY A 150 17.69 -7.62 -11.59
C GLY A 150 16.82 -6.72 -10.71
N GLU A 151 16.11 -5.76 -11.31
CA GLU A 151 15.22 -4.82 -10.64
C GLU A 151 13.73 -5.21 -10.76
N ALA A 152 12.98 -4.98 -9.69
CA ALA A 152 11.55 -5.27 -9.65
C ALA A 152 10.77 -4.17 -10.41
N VAL A 153 9.99 -4.57 -11.42
CA VAL A 153 9.15 -3.65 -12.20
C VAL A 153 7.97 -3.11 -11.38
N PHE A 154 7.40 -3.96 -10.52
CA PHE A 154 6.28 -3.61 -9.66
C PHE A 154 6.64 -3.87 -8.20
N SER A 155 6.33 -2.90 -7.33
CA SER A 155 6.56 -3.05 -5.89
C SER A 155 5.36 -3.68 -5.19
N ALA A 156 4.14 -3.41 -5.66
CA ALA A 156 2.91 -3.94 -5.06
C ALA A 156 1.77 -4.12 -6.08
N VAL A 157 0.70 -4.76 -5.62
CA VAL A 157 -0.62 -4.74 -6.25
C VAL A 157 -1.58 -4.02 -5.31
N LEU A 158 -2.13 -2.89 -5.73
CA LEU A 158 -3.26 -2.27 -5.03
C LEU A 158 -4.53 -3.07 -5.34
N THR A 159 -5.18 -3.55 -4.29
CA THR A 159 -6.50 -4.19 -4.35
C THR A 159 -7.52 -3.26 -3.75
N VAL A 160 -8.64 -3.05 -4.46
CA VAL A 160 -9.81 -2.33 -3.97
C VAL A 160 -10.94 -3.33 -3.87
N THR A 161 -11.51 -3.51 -2.68
CA THR A 161 -12.70 -4.34 -2.47
C THR A 161 -13.89 -3.50 -2.01
N ASN A 162 -15.10 -4.02 -2.22
CA ASN A 162 -16.33 -3.42 -1.72
C ASN A 162 -16.77 -4.01 -0.37
N GLU A 163 -17.94 -3.59 0.12
CA GLU A 163 -18.56 -4.05 1.37
C GLU A 163 -18.80 -5.56 1.47
N PHE A 164 -18.80 -6.28 0.34
CA PHE A 164 -19.00 -7.74 0.28
C PHE A 164 -17.68 -8.51 0.14
N GLY A 165 -16.54 -7.82 0.19
CA GLY A 165 -15.24 -8.41 -0.07
C GLY A 165 -14.99 -8.76 -1.54
N VAL A 166 -15.84 -8.26 -2.45
CA VAL A 166 -15.68 -8.47 -3.89
C VAL A 166 -14.70 -7.44 -4.44
N ILE A 167 -13.81 -7.89 -5.32
CA ILE A 167 -12.80 -7.04 -5.94
C ILE A 167 -13.47 -6.06 -6.91
N ARG A 168 -13.20 -4.78 -6.71
CA ARG A 168 -13.59 -3.67 -7.59
C ARG A 168 -12.46 -3.27 -8.53
N ASN A 169 -11.22 -3.35 -8.07
CA ASN A 169 -10.06 -2.97 -8.86
C ASN A 169 -8.80 -3.70 -8.37
N LEU A 170 -7.91 -4.03 -9.30
CA LEU A 170 -6.61 -4.65 -9.06
C LEU A 170 -5.59 -3.97 -9.97
N VAL A 171 -4.59 -3.34 -9.38
CA VAL A 171 -3.61 -2.52 -10.11
C VAL A 171 -2.21 -2.87 -9.68
N LEU A 172 -1.38 -3.33 -10.63
CA LEU A 172 0.06 -3.42 -10.43
C LEU A 172 0.66 -2.00 -10.40
N VAL A 173 1.37 -1.67 -9.32
CA VAL A 173 1.95 -0.34 -9.12
C VAL A 173 3.48 -0.44 -9.05
N ALA A 174 4.17 0.46 -9.76
CA ALA A 174 5.63 0.51 -9.74
C ALA A 174 6.13 0.93 -8.35
N THR A 175 5.43 1.88 -7.72
CA THR A 175 5.72 2.39 -6.37
C THR A 175 4.46 2.44 -5.52
N LYS A 176 4.60 2.70 -4.21
CA LYS A 176 3.46 2.97 -3.31
C LYS A 176 2.93 4.40 -3.42
N SER A 177 3.36 5.16 -4.43
CA SER A 177 2.90 6.54 -4.64
C SER A 177 1.43 6.56 -5.05
N HIS A 178 0.69 7.54 -4.55
CA HIS A 178 -0.70 7.79 -4.94
C HIS A 178 -0.89 8.02 -6.44
N ALA A 179 0.13 8.56 -7.13
CA ALA A 179 0.05 8.80 -8.57
C ALA A 179 -0.22 7.52 -9.38
N GLU A 180 0.31 6.38 -8.92
CA GLU A 180 0.16 5.08 -9.58
C GLU A 180 -1.28 4.53 -9.51
N SER A 181 -2.01 4.86 -8.46
CA SER A 181 -3.37 4.35 -8.22
C SER A 181 -4.48 5.33 -8.61
N HIS A 182 -4.16 6.60 -8.83
CA HIS A 182 -5.13 7.67 -9.11
C HIS A 182 -6.08 7.32 -10.25
N SER A 183 -5.54 6.94 -11.42
CA SER A 183 -6.35 6.62 -12.61
C SER A 183 -7.34 5.48 -12.34
N ALA A 184 -6.88 4.44 -11.63
CA ALA A 184 -7.71 3.30 -11.31
C ALA A 184 -8.84 3.64 -10.34
N LEU A 185 -8.56 4.44 -9.31
CA LEU A 185 -9.57 4.90 -8.35
C LEU A 185 -10.60 5.82 -9.01
N CYS A 186 -10.18 6.72 -9.91
CA CYS A 186 -11.10 7.51 -10.73
C CYS A 186 -12.02 6.63 -11.58
N LYS A 187 -11.49 5.59 -12.23
CA LYS A 187 -12.31 4.61 -12.98
C LYS A 187 -13.28 3.85 -12.07
N THR A 188 -12.88 3.52 -10.84
CA THR A 188 -13.79 2.92 -9.85
C THR A 188 -14.96 3.86 -9.55
N ARG A 189 -14.69 5.16 -9.34
CA ARG A 189 -15.73 6.19 -9.13
C ARG A 189 -16.68 6.33 -10.32
N GLU A 190 -16.11 6.42 -11.52
CA GLU A 190 -16.84 6.59 -12.79
C GLU A 190 -17.72 5.37 -13.09
N SER A 191 -17.21 4.16 -12.87
CA SER A 191 -18.02 2.93 -13.06
C SER A 191 -19.18 2.84 -12.08
N LEU A 192 -19.02 3.25 -10.82
CA LEU A 192 -20.14 3.33 -9.87
C LEU A 192 -21.26 4.22 -10.41
N GLN A 193 -20.90 5.41 -10.92
CA GLN A 193 -21.86 6.31 -11.54
C GLN A 193 -22.51 5.71 -12.80
N MET A 194 -21.70 5.12 -13.68
CA MET A 194 -22.15 4.52 -14.94
C MET A 194 -23.20 3.42 -14.71
N PHE A 195 -23.03 2.61 -13.67
CA PHE A 195 -23.95 1.50 -13.34
C PHE A 195 -25.03 1.87 -12.31
N GLY A 196 -25.17 3.16 -11.96
CA GLY A 196 -26.24 3.65 -11.10
C GLY A 196 -26.07 3.33 -9.61
N HIS A 197 -24.84 3.08 -9.16
CA HIS A 197 -24.52 2.85 -7.75
C HIS A 197 -24.25 4.16 -7.01
N SER A 198 -24.46 4.12 -5.69
CA SER A 198 -24.03 5.19 -4.79
C SER A 198 -22.51 5.34 -4.78
N GLN A 199 -22.04 6.57 -4.60
CA GLN A 199 -20.61 6.85 -4.41
C GLN A 199 -20.14 6.39 -3.01
N PRO A 200 -18.84 6.11 -2.82
CA PRO A 200 -18.34 5.62 -1.55
C PRO A 200 -18.58 6.62 -0.41
N GLU A 201 -19.02 6.11 0.74
CA GLU A 201 -19.21 6.90 1.98
C GLU A 201 -18.06 6.67 2.97
N VAL A 202 -17.45 5.49 2.93
CA VAL A 202 -16.37 5.08 3.82
C VAL A 202 -15.29 4.39 3.02
N ILE A 203 -14.03 4.72 3.31
CA ILE A 203 -12.86 4.06 2.73
C ILE A 203 -11.93 3.63 3.87
N TYR A 204 -11.59 2.35 3.89
CA TYR A 204 -10.58 1.79 4.79
C TYR A 204 -9.22 1.73 4.07
N THR A 205 -8.17 2.17 4.77
CA THR A 205 -6.78 2.10 4.35
C THR A 205 -5.87 1.94 5.58
N ASP A 206 -4.65 1.43 5.37
CA ASP A 206 -3.64 1.24 6.40
C ASP A 206 -3.01 2.56 6.87
N ASN A 207 -3.02 3.60 6.02
CA ASN A 207 -2.46 4.91 6.34
C ASN A 207 -3.46 6.06 6.09
N PRO A 208 -4.55 6.17 6.88
CA PRO A 208 -5.58 7.19 6.66
C PRO A 208 -5.04 8.61 6.67
N ALA A 209 -4.03 8.90 7.49
CA ALA A 209 -3.46 10.25 7.60
C ALA A 209 -2.76 10.70 6.31
N ALA A 210 -2.00 9.81 5.67
CA ALA A 210 -1.33 10.12 4.40
C ALA A 210 -2.32 10.11 3.24
N ASP A 211 -3.27 9.17 3.23
CA ASP A 211 -4.18 8.96 2.10
C ASP A 211 -5.35 9.94 2.07
N LYS A 212 -5.66 10.61 3.20
CA LYS A 212 -6.87 11.43 3.38
C LYS A 212 -7.08 12.41 2.23
N GLN A 213 -6.16 13.35 2.02
CA GLN A 213 -6.32 14.41 1.02
C GLN A 213 -6.47 13.83 -0.39
N PHE A 214 -5.70 12.78 -0.69
CA PHE A 214 -5.75 12.09 -1.98
C PHE A 214 -7.10 11.42 -2.21
N LEU A 215 -7.59 10.63 -1.26
CA LEU A 215 -8.86 9.93 -1.37
C LEU A 215 -10.06 10.90 -1.36
N GLU A 216 -10.03 11.95 -0.54
CA GLU A 216 -11.06 13.00 -0.52
C GLU A 216 -11.15 13.75 -1.86
N SER A 217 -10.02 13.94 -2.54
CA SER A 217 -9.99 14.55 -3.88
C SER A 217 -10.66 13.69 -4.96
N ILE A 218 -10.53 12.36 -4.86
CA ILE A 218 -11.11 11.42 -5.82
C ILE A 218 -12.58 11.17 -5.48
N PHE A 219 -12.91 10.93 -4.21
CA PHE A 219 -14.25 10.59 -3.74
C PHE A 219 -14.81 11.65 -2.78
N PRO A 220 -15.27 12.82 -3.28
CA PRO A 220 -15.79 13.88 -2.42
C PRO A 220 -16.95 13.46 -1.51
N SER A 221 -17.67 12.39 -1.86
CA SER A 221 -18.76 11.82 -1.06
C SER A 221 -18.31 11.41 0.36
N ILE A 222 -17.05 11.02 0.56
CA ILE A 222 -16.54 10.63 1.88
C ILE A 222 -16.35 11.82 2.83
N THR A 223 -16.51 13.06 2.34
CA THR A 223 -16.44 14.27 3.17
C THR A 223 -17.83 14.74 3.63
N GLN A 224 -18.90 14.18 3.06
CA GLN A 224 -20.26 14.67 3.29
C GLN A 224 -20.78 14.24 4.66
N GLY A 225 -21.11 15.22 5.50
CA GLY A 225 -21.70 14.96 6.83
C GLY A 225 -20.73 14.34 7.83
N VAL A 226 -19.41 14.40 7.58
CA VAL A 226 -18.40 13.84 8.47
C VAL A 226 -17.96 14.85 9.51
N VAL A 227 -18.01 14.44 10.78
CA VAL A 227 -17.39 15.17 11.90
C VAL A 227 -16.06 14.48 12.22
N PRO A 228 -14.91 15.17 12.14
CA PRO A 228 -13.64 14.58 12.52
C PRO A 228 -13.69 14.04 13.95
N VAL A 229 -13.26 12.80 14.14
CA VAL A 229 -13.12 12.23 15.49
C VAL A 229 -11.86 12.81 16.11
N GLU A 230 -12.04 13.67 17.11
CA GLU A 230 -10.93 14.24 17.88
C GLU A 230 -10.21 13.12 18.68
N LYS A 231 -8.88 13.09 18.64
CA LYS A 231 -8.07 12.05 19.30
C LYS A 231 -8.19 12.07 20.83
N TYR A 232 -8.51 13.24 21.41
CA TYR A 232 -8.66 13.46 22.85
C TYR A 232 -9.91 14.29 23.18
N PRO A 233 -11.13 13.76 22.96
CA PRO A 233 -12.37 14.56 23.05
C PRO A 233 -12.71 14.99 24.48
N GLY A 234 -12.18 14.30 25.50
CA GLY A 234 -12.37 14.65 26.90
C GLY A 234 -11.40 15.69 27.47
N LEU A 235 -10.35 16.06 26.72
CA LEU A 235 -9.38 17.06 27.16
C LEU A 235 -9.75 18.45 26.64
N LYS A 236 -9.54 19.47 27.48
CA LYS A 236 -9.72 20.87 27.07
C LYS A 236 -8.62 21.26 26.07
N SER A 237 -8.97 22.07 25.06
CA SER A 237 -7.96 22.68 24.19
C SER A 237 -6.94 23.45 25.03
N PHE A 238 -5.67 23.30 24.68
CA PHE A 238 -4.60 24.11 25.25
C PHE A 238 -4.83 25.58 24.85
N VAL A 239 -4.64 26.47 25.82
CA VAL A 239 -4.71 27.92 25.64
C VAL A 239 -3.44 28.49 26.27
N LEU A 240 -2.78 29.40 25.54
CA LEU A 240 -1.62 30.12 26.06
C LEU A 240 -2.01 30.86 27.36
N PRO A 241 -1.21 30.75 28.44
CA PRO A 241 -1.46 31.49 29.67
C PRO A 241 -1.51 33.01 29.43
N VAL A 242 -2.34 33.72 30.20
CA VAL A 242 -2.63 35.16 30.01
C VAL A 242 -1.39 36.05 30.22
N ASP A 243 -0.45 35.59 31.04
CA ASP A 243 0.81 36.27 31.34
C ASP A 243 1.92 35.99 30.32
N VAL A 244 1.68 35.10 29.36
CA VAL A 244 2.61 34.85 28.26
C VAL A 244 2.45 35.92 27.19
N THR A 245 3.54 36.61 26.92
CA THR A 245 3.64 37.62 25.86
C THR A 245 4.34 37.04 24.64
N TRP A 246 4.11 37.60 23.46
CA TRP A 246 4.80 37.17 22.25
C TRP A 246 5.14 38.35 21.33
N ALA A 247 6.16 38.18 20.52
CA ALA A 247 6.61 39.16 19.54
C ALA A 247 7.03 38.49 18.24
N VAL A 248 6.82 39.19 17.12
CA VAL A 248 7.35 38.79 15.81
C VAL A 248 8.56 39.65 15.51
N ASN A 249 9.71 39.02 15.34
CA ASN A 249 10.98 39.67 15.06
C ASN A 249 11.38 39.38 13.61
N HIS A 250 11.50 40.43 12.82
CA HIS A 250 11.73 40.34 11.38
C HIS A 250 13.04 41.00 10.96
N THR A 251 13.59 41.94 11.73
CA THR A 251 14.88 42.55 11.40
C THR A 251 16.04 41.84 12.09
N ALA A 252 17.25 41.99 11.55
CA ALA A 252 18.46 41.46 12.18
C ALA A 252 18.68 42.01 13.59
N ALA A 253 18.30 43.27 13.83
CA ALA A 253 18.42 43.94 15.13
C ALA A 253 17.43 43.36 16.15
N GLU A 254 16.16 43.19 15.76
CA GLU A 254 15.13 42.59 16.60
C GLU A 254 15.47 41.15 16.97
N ILE A 255 15.82 40.32 15.98
CA ILE A 255 16.22 38.92 16.21
C ILE A 255 17.46 38.85 17.09
N SER A 256 18.45 39.73 16.87
CA SER A 256 19.62 39.78 17.74
C SER A 256 19.25 40.17 19.16
N GLY A 257 18.38 41.17 19.34
CA GLY A 257 17.87 41.58 20.65
C GLY A 257 17.16 40.44 21.38
N ALA A 258 16.27 39.72 20.69
CA ALA A 258 15.60 38.55 21.25
C ALA A 258 16.59 37.47 21.74
N CYS A 259 17.60 37.15 20.91
CA CYS A 259 18.61 36.16 21.26
C CYS A 259 19.53 36.62 22.40
N THR A 260 19.94 37.90 22.38
CA THR A 260 20.80 38.48 23.42
C THR A 260 20.10 38.48 24.78
N ARG A 261 18.79 38.77 24.86
CA ARG A 261 18.03 38.66 26.12
C ARG A 261 18.15 37.28 26.78
N ILE A 262 18.16 36.21 25.99
CA ILE A 262 18.31 34.84 26.49
C ILE A 262 19.75 34.57 26.88
N LEU A 263 20.71 35.03 26.07
CA LEU A 263 22.14 34.84 26.33
C LEU A 263 22.63 35.61 27.56
N ASP A 264 22.07 36.78 27.85
CA ASP A 264 22.42 37.62 29.00
C ASP A 264 22.02 36.99 30.34
N ASP A 265 21.06 36.05 30.32
CA ASP A 265 20.63 35.30 31.50
C ASP A 265 21.55 34.10 31.82
N LEU A 266 22.57 33.83 31.01
CA LEU A 266 23.53 32.75 31.27
C LEU A 266 24.46 33.13 32.44
N ASP A 267 24.38 32.39 33.54
CA ASP A 267 25.25 32.54 34.71
C ASP A 267 26.54 31.69 34.62
N GLY A 268 26.59 30.74 33.67
CA GLY A 268 27.70 29.81 33.48
C GLY A 268 27.70 28.60 34.41
N GLU A 269 26.75 28.52 35.35
CA GLU A 269 26.60 27.39 36.28
C GLU A 269 25.52 26.42 35.83
N SER A 270 24.40 26.93 35.30
CA SER A 270 23.24 26.12 34.91
C SER A 270 22.87 26.32 33.43
N PRO A 271 22.49 25.24 32.72
CA PRO A 271 21.99 25.38 31.37
C PRO A 271 20.62 26.05 31.37
N ILE A 272 20.39 26.94 30.40
CA ILE A 272 19.09 27.49 30.09
C ILE A 272 18.34 26.52 29.16
N VAL A 273 17.05 26.31 29.41
CA VAL A 273 16.17 25.57 28.50
C VAL A 273 15.24 26.54 27.78
N ILE A 274 15.18 26.44 26.46
CA ILE A 274 14.22 27.16 25.61
C ILE A 274 13.33 26.14 24.89
N GLY A 275 12.05 26.46 24.73
CA GLY A 275 11.20 25.80 23.75
C GLY A 275 11.63 26.23 22.35
N PHE A 276 11.78 25.28 21.43
CA PHE A 276 12.28 25.55 20.08
C PHE A 276 11.50 24.76 19.04
N ASP A 277 11.09 25.43 17.97
CA ASP A 277 10.47 24.83 16.80
C ASP A 277 10.81 25.62 15.53
N ALA A 278 10.78 24.98 14.37
CA ALA A 278 11.10 25.61 13.09
C ALA A 278 10.14 25.21 11.99
N GLU A 279 9.69 26.19 11.22
CA GLU A 279 8.70 26.00 10.15
C GLU A 279 9.29 26.38 8.79
N PHE A 280 8.96 25.58 7.79
CA PHE A 280 9.39 25.76 6.41
C PHE A 280 8.22 25.51 5.46
N ASN A 281 8.23 26.21 4.34
CA ASN A 281 7.26 25.99 3.29
C ASN A 281 7.49 24.64 2.62
N VAL A 282 6.40 23.96 2.27
CA VAL A 282 6.45 22.73 1.47
C VAL A 282 6.11 23.08 0.03
N SER A 283 7.08 22.94 -0.87
CA SER A 283 6.82 23.07 -2.30
C SER A 283 6.08 21.81 -2.80
N MET A 284 4.89 22.00 -3.35
CA MET A 284 4.07 20.92 -3.94
C MET A 284 4.55 20.51 -5.36
N ILE A 285 5.65 21.09 -5.85
CA ILE A 285 6.18 20.82 -7.19
C ILE A 285 7.09 19.59 -7.16
N GLN A 286 6.80 18.59 -8.01
CA GLN A 286 7.63 17.38 -8.13
C GLN A 286 9.09 17.73 -8.44
N GLY A 287 10.02 17.25 -7.61
CA GLY A 287 11.46 17.45 -7.78
C GLY A 287 12.00 18.76 -7.21
N ALA A 288 11.15 19.64 -6.65
CA ALA A 288 11.62 20.77 -5.87
C ALA A 288 12.28 20.28 -4.57
N GLY A 289 13.50 20.74 -4.30
CA GLY A 289 14.16 20.49 -3.02
C GLY A 289 13.41 21.16 -1.86
N PRO A 290 13.69 20.77 -0.60
CA PRO A 290 13.09 21.40 0.57
C PRO A 290 13.32 22.92 0.56
N GLU A 291 12.27 23.73 0.76
CA GLU A 291 12.42 25.19 0.80
C GLU A 291 13.18 25.63 2.06
N PRO A 292 13.90 26.77 2.06
CA PRO A 292 14.59 27.24 3.26
C PRO A 292 13.66 27.43 4.47
N THR A 293 14.20 27.32 5.68
CA THR A 293 13.47 27.59 6.92
C THR A 293 12.93 29.02 6.92
N ALA A 294 11.61 29.17 7.10
CA ALA A 294 10.93 30.45 7.03
C ALA A 294 10.87 31.13 8.39
N ILE A 295 10.51 30.36 9.43
CA ILE A 295 10.24 30.85 10.78
C ILE A 295 10.92 29.95 11.81
N VAL A 296 11.43 30.55 12.88
CA VAL A 296 11.84 29.84 14.10
C VAL A 296 11.07 30.41 15.28
N GLN A 297 10.54 29.54 16.13
CA GLN A 297 9.80 29.91 17.33
C GLN A 297 10.66 29.58 18.55
N ILE A 298 10.81 30.55 19.45
CA ILE A 298 11.56 30.38 20.69
C ILE A 298 10.68 30.78 21.87
N ALA A 299 10.42 29.84 22.77
CA ALA A 299 9.74 30.10 24.03
C ALA A 299 10.74 30.12 25.18
N TYR A 300 10.81 31.23 25.92
CA TYR A 300 11.68 31.36 27.09
C TYR A 300 11.00 32.19 28.19
N LYS A 301 10.97 31.64 29.41
CA LYS A 301 10.18 32.20 30.53
C LYS A 301 8.72 32.44 30.08
N ASN A 302 8.19 33.64 30.27
CA ASN A 302 6.83 34.03 29.88
C ASN A 302 6.80 34.80 28.54
N HIS A 303 7.75 34.54 27.64
CA HIS A 303 7.83 35.20 26.34
C HIS A 303 8.05 34.20 25.19
N VAL A 304 7.36 34.43 24.08
CA VAL A 304 7.52 33.67 22.83
C VAL A 304 7.97 34.61 21.71
N ASP A 305 9.18 34.39 21.20
CA ASP A 305 9.73 35.11 20.05
C ASP A 305 9.51 34.29 18.77
N ILE A 306 8.80 34.88 17.80
CA ILE A 306 8.63 34.33 16.45
C ILE A 306 9.61 35.04 15.52
N LEU A 307 10.67 34.35 15.13
CA LEU A 307 11.76 34.89 14.30
C LEU A 307 11.48 34.59 12.82
N GLN A 308 11.22 35.62 12.01
CA GLN A 308 11.08 35.46 10.56
C GLN A 308 12.46 35.47 9.91
N ILE A 309 13.01 34.29 9.60
CA ILE A 309 14.40 34.13 9.17
C ILE A 309 14.60 33.84 7.68
N GLY A 310 13.54 33.48 6.94
CA GLY A 310 13.67 33.02 5.55
C GLY A 310 14.33 34.02 4.61
N HIS A 311 14.19 35.31 4.87
CA HIS A 311 14.78 36.37 4.04
C HIS A 311 16.30 36.54 4.22
N PHE A 312 16.91 35.97 5.28
CA PHE A 312 18.37 36.02 5.48
C PHE A 312 19.15 35.05 4.59
N LYS A 313 18.48 34.05 3.99
CA LYS A 313 19.09 33.07 3.06
C LYS A 313 20.41 32.48 3.62
N GLY A 314 20.40 32.06 4.88
CA GLY A 314 21.57 31.48 5.55
C GLY A 314 22.53 32.48 6.19
N ASN A 315 22.42 33.78 5.91
CA ASN A 315 23.21 34.82 6.58
C ASN A 315 22.55 35.29 7.88
N PHE A 316 22.39 34.36 8.82
CA PHE A 316 21.68 34.59 10.07
C PHE A 316 22.35 35.63 10.98
N PRO A 317 21.61 36.41 11.79
CA PRO A 317 22.21 37.36 12.75
C PRO A 317 23.19 36.69 13.73
N ALA A 318 24.25 37.40 14.13
CA ALA A 318 25.34 36.83 14.93
C ALA A 318 24.89 36.29 16.29
N ALA A 319 24.01 37.01 16.99
CA ALA A 319 23.47 36.56 18.28
C ALA A 319 22.58 35.32 18.14
N PHE A 320 21.83 35.19 17.04
CA PHE A 320 21.05 33.98 16.75
C PHE A 320 21.96 32.77 16.54
N ARG A 321 23.03 32.91 15.75
CA ARG A 321 24.03 31.84 15.59
C ARG A 321 24.69 31.49 16.93
N ALA A 322 25.03 32.48 17.74
CA ALA A 322 25.62 32.27 19.06
C ALA A 322 24.67 31.46 19.97
N LEU A 323 23.38 31.81 19.99
CA LEU A 323 22.34 31.07 20.73
C LEU A 323 22.26 29.59 20.27
N LEU A 324 22.22 29.36 18.96
CA LEU A 324 22.12 28.00 18.39
C LEU A 324 23.38 27.15 18.64
N SER A 325 24.56 27.74 18.61
CA SER A 325 25.83 27.05 18.85
C SER A 325 26.17 26.86 20.32
N ASN A 326 25.54 27.60 21.24
CA ASN A 326 25.85 27.50 22.67
C ASN A 326 25.26 26.23 23.31
N SER A 327 26.14 25.38 23.87
CA SER A 327 25.77 24.13 24.53
C SER A 327 25.12 24.31 25.91
N GLN A 328 25.26 25.50 26.52
CA GLN A 328 24.55 25.87 27.75
C GLN A 328 23.10 26.30 27.47
N VAL A 329 22.70 26.46 26.21
CA VAL A 329 21.31 26.70 25.82
C VAL A 329 20.76 25.42 25.21
N LEU A 330 19.88 24.75 25.95
CA LEU A 330 19.18 23.54 25.55
C LEU A 330 17.88 23.90 24.80
N LYS A 331 17.73 23.36 23.59
CA LYS A 331 16.60 23.58 22.68
C LYS A 331 15.66 22.39 22.81
N ALA A 332 14.55 22.55 23.52
CA ALA A 332 13.57 21.50 23.74
C ALA A 332 12.43 21.59 22.72
N GLY A 333 12.18 20.51 21.99
CA GLY A 333 11.15 20.44 20.96
C GLY A 333 10.89 19.01 20.49
N CYS A 334 10.04 18.84 19.48
CA CYS A 334 9.84 17.57 18.78
C CYS A 334 10.58 17.61 17.45
N CYS A 335 11.49 16.66 17.21
CA CYS A 335 12.35 16.63 16.02
C CYS A 335 13.32 17.83 15.92
N VAL A 336 13.62 18.49 17.04
CA VAL A 336 14.45 19.70 17.09
C VAL A 336 15.89 19.46 16.59
N ALA A 337 16.45 18.26 16.75
CA ALA A 337 17.75 17.93 16.19
C ALA A 337 17.75 17.99 14.66
N GLN A 338 16.63 17.63 14.02
CA GLN A 338 16.46 17.74 12.58
C GLN A 338 16.38 19.20 12.14
N ASP A 339 15.68 20.05 12.90
CA ASP A 339 15.57 21.48 12.63
C ASP A 339 16.92 22.18 12.75
N LEU A 340 17.68 21.89 13.81
CA LEU A 340 19.04 22.41 13.97
C LEU A 340 19.95 21.94 12.84
N CYS A 341 19.87 20.67 12.43
CA CYS A 341 20.64 20.15 11.31
C CYS A 341 20.28 20.86 9.99
N ARG A 342 19.00 21.19 9.79
CA ARG A 342 18.54 21.93 8.61
C ARG A 342 19.08 23.36 8.61
N LEU A 343 18.87 24.10 9.70
CA LEU A 343 19.39 25.45 9.86
C LEU A 343 20.92 25.48 9.69
N GLN A 344 21.63 24.46 10.16
CA GLN A 344 23.06 24.32 9.98
C GLN A 344 23.47 24.21 8.50
N LYS A 345 22.74 23.41 7.72
CA LYS A 345 22.99 23.25 6.27
C LYS A 345 22.65 24.52 5.49
N GLU A 346 21.66 25.27 5.95
CA GLU A 346 21.28 26.57 5.38
C GLU A 346 22.27 27.67 5.76
N SER A 347 22.90 27.58 6.93
CA SER A 347 23.92 28.51 7.40
C SER A 347 25.18 28.44 6.53
N LEU A 348 25.67 29.60 6.09
CA LEU A 348 26.87 29.73 5.26
C LEU A 348 28.19 29.53 6.04
N ILE A 349 28.14 29.04 7.30
CA ILE A 349 29.27 29.04 8.24
C ILE A 349 29.42 27.64 8.89
N PRO A 350 30.66 27.12 9.07
CA PRO A 350 30.92 25.74 9.49
C PRO A 350 30.78 25.42 11.00
N PHE A 351 30.22 26.30 11.85
CA PHE A 351 30.05 26.00 13.28
C PHE A 351 28.80 25.17 13.53
N GLY A 352 28.89 24.08 14.29
CA GLY A 352 27.74 23.22 14.61
C GLY A 352 26.74 23.86 15.58
N PHE A 353 25.44 23.72 15.29
CA PHE A 353 24.35 23.98 16.23
C PHE A 353 24.18 22.78 17.19
N THR A 354 24.02 23.06 18.48
CA THR A 354 24.09 22.05 19.55
C THR A 354 22.95 22.23 20.57
N GLY A 355 22.87 21.33 21.57
CA GLY A 355 21.92 21.47 22.67
C GLY A 355 20.50 20.97 22.38
N ALA A 356 20.29 20.14 21.37
CA ALA A 356 18.98 19.54 21.09
C ALA A 356 18.48 18.67 22.26
N VAL A 357 17.24 18.87 22.68
CA VAL A 357 16.52 18.04 23.66
C VAL A 357 15.23 17.54 23.03
N GLU A 358 15.22 16.27 22.61
CA GLU A 358 14.07 15.62 21.99
C GLU A 358 13.01 15.25 23.04
N LEU A 359 11.89 15.97 23.04
CA LEU A 359 10.84 15.82 24.05
C LEU A 359 10.23 14.42 24.10
N ALA A 360 10.01 13.78 22.95
CA ALA A 360 9.45 12.42 22.92
C ALA A 360 10.42 11.40 23.54
N SER A 361 11.72 11.54 23.27
CA SER A 361 12.75 10.68 23.86
C SER A 361 12.87 10.90 25.37
N LEU A 362 12.84 12.16 25.82
CA LEU A 362 12.87 12.53 27.23
C LEU A 362 11.62 12.04 27.97
N ALA A 363 10.43 12.28 27.41
CA ALA A 363 9.18 11.82 28.01
C ALA A 363 9.14 10.29 28.16
N LYS A 364 9.70 9.56 27.19
CA LYS A 364 9.84 8.11 27.28
C LYS A 364 10.82 7.67 28.37
N SER A 365 11.98 8.32 28.48
CA SER A 365 12.96 7.98 29.53
C SER A 365 12.43 8.29 30.93
N CYS A 366 11.55 9.29 31.06
CA CYS A 366 10.81 9.59 32.28
C CYS A 366 9.56 8.72 32.50
N HIS A 367 9.32 7.71 31.65
CA HIS A 367 8.15 6.81 31.72
C HIS A 367 6.78 7.50 31.62
N VAL A 368 6.73 8.70 31.04
CA VAL A 368 5.48 9.44 30.81
C VAL A 368 4.73 8.87 29.60
N ILE A 369 5.48 8.44 28.58
CA ILE A 369 4.95 7.80 27.36
C ILE A 369 5.69 6.49 27.08
N THR A 370 5.07 5.58 26.33
CA THR A 370 5.66 4.28 25.98
C THR A 370 6.39 4.27 24.64
N ASP A 371 6.03 5.18 23.73
CA ASP A 371 6.57 5.27 22.38
C ASP A 371 7.14 6.66 22.09
N ALA A 372 8.41 6.74 21.70
CA ALA A 372 9.08 8.01 21.38
C ALA A 372 8.75 8.51 19.96
N ARG A 373 7.90 7.80 19.21
CA ARG A 373 7.42 8.20 17.88
C ARG A 373 6.15 9.05 17.94
N VAL A 374 5.61 9.30 19.12
CA VAL A 374 4.42 10.14 19.30
C VAL A 374 4.75 11.61 19.05
N GLY A 375 3.76 12.37 18.58
CA GLY A 375 3.93 13.80 18.29
C GLY A 375 3.72 14.68 19.53
N LEU A 376 4.01 15.97 19.39
CA LEU A 376 3.86 16.96 20.46
C LEU A 376 2.45 16.97 21.07
N ALA A 377 1.40 16.82 20.25
CA ALA A 377 0.02 16.79 20.72
C ALA A 377 -0.26 15.64 21.70
N ASP A 378 0.36 14.48 21.49
CA ASP A 378 0.22 13.32 22.37
C ASP A 378 0.98 13.55 23.68
N ILE A 379 2.15 14.18 23.61
CA ILE A 379 2.92 14.58 24.80
C ILE A 379 2.14 15.61 25.62
N CYS A 380 1.55 16.63 24.99
CA CYS A 380 0.70 17.62 25.65
C CYS A 380 -0.50 16.97 26.34
N ALA A 381 -1.16 16.01 25.68
CA ALA A 381 -2.32 15.30 26.25
C ALA A 381 -1.97 14.56 27.54
N VAL A 382 -0.78 13.96 27.62
CA VAL A 382 -0.34 13.19 28.79
C VAL A 382 0.26 14.08 29.87
N VAL A 383 1.10 15.07 29.51
CA VAL A 383 1.85 15.90 30.46
C VAL A 383 1.01 17.05 30.99
N LEU A 384 0.31 17.77 30.11
CA LEU A 384 -0.43 18.99 30.45
C LEU A 384 -1.92 18.72 30.67
N HIS A 385 -2.38 17.49 30.42
CA HIS A 385 -3.81 17.14 30.41
C HIS A 385 -4.66 18.08 29.55
N CYS A 386 -4.06 18.57 28.45
CA CYS A 386 -4.68 19.46 27.48
C CYS A 386 -4.50 18.90 26.08
N ARG A 387 -5.49 19.14 25.22
CA ARG A 387 -5.43 18.78 23.81
C ARG A 387 -4.75 19.92 23.03
N LEU A 388 -3.73 19.59 22.26
CA LEU A 388 -3.17 20.55 21.31
C LEU A 388 -3.91 20.42 19.98
N ASP A 389 -4.74 21.42 19.68
CA ASP A 389 -5.54 21.43 18.45
C ASP A 389 -4.67 21.75 17.25
N LYS A 390 -4.72 20.87 16.24
CA LYS A 390 -4.15 21.17 14.93
C LYS A 390 -5.23 21.86 14.10
N PRO A 391 -4.93 23.00 13.44
CA PRO A 391 -5.90 23.65 12.58
C PRO A 391 -6.36 22.67 11.48
N THR A 392 -7.65 22.71 11.16
CA THR A 392 -8.28 21.85 10.14
C THR A 392 -7.82 22.14 8.71
N HIS A 393 -7.00 23.18 8.52
CA HIS A 393 -6.51 23.62 7.22
C HIS A 393 -5.02 23.97 7.31
N LEU A 394 -4.19 23.09 6.73
CA LEU A 394 -2.91 23.43 6.12
C LEU A 394 -2.86 22.73 4.76
#